data_AF-A0A7S0PX51-F1
#
_entry.id   AF-A0A7S0PX51-F1
#
_cell.length_a   1.000
_cell.length_b   1.000
_cell.length_c   1.000
_cell.angle_alpha   90.00
_cell.angle_beta   90.00
_cell.angle_gamma   90.00
#
_symmetry.space_group_name_H-M   'P 1'
#
loop_
_entity.id
_entity.type
_entity.pdbx_description
1 polymer ?
#
loop_
_entity_poly.entity_id
_entity_poly.type
_entity_poly.pdbx_seq_one_letter_code
_entity_poly.pdbx_strand_id
1 'polypeptide(L)'
;HGVALGGSSRPPKKKKTNKKRDVWAAAQQCKSLQEILDEAQHHNYPSWVPTYVSVAATPSRYPPRRFCSVSGVAGKYRCPVTGDYLGSLDAYTTHRETRLKGLI
;
A
#
# COMPACT_ATOMS: atom_id res chain seq x y z
N HIS A 1 -49.05 -53.44 -27.33
CA HIS A 1 -47.60 -53.53 -27.03
C HIS A 1 -46.90 -52.36 -27.68
N GLY A 2 -46.20 -51.55 -26.88
CA GLY A 2 -45.81 -50.18 -27.17
C GLY A 2 -44.53 -50.01 -28.02
N VAL A 3 -44.34 -48.76 -28.41
CA VAL A 3 -43.43 -48.18 -29.40
C VAL A 3 -41.98 -48.11 -28.92
N ALA A 4 -41.02 -48.38 -29.80
CA ALA A 4 -39.60 -47.96 -29.72
C ALA A 4 -39.04 -48.04 -31.17
N LEU A 5 -38.18 -47.18 -31.74
CA LEU A 5 -37.06 -46.35 -31.25
C LEU A 5 -36.80 -45.22 -32.27
N GLY A 6 -36.39 -44.04 -31.81
CA GLY A 6 -35.90 -42.97 -32.69
C GLY A 6 -35.30 -41.81 -31.89
N GLY A 7 -34.12 -42.01 -31.32
CA GLY A 7 -33.39 -40.99 -30.55
C GLY A 7 -31.97 -40.79 -31.07
N SER A 8 -31.72 -39.66 -31.74
CA SER A 8 -30.40 -39.25 -32.25
C SER A 8 -29.52 -38.75 -31.09
N SER A 9 -28.42 -39.46 -30.80
CA SER A 9 -27.40 -39.01 -29.84
C SER A 9 -26.40 -38.06 -30.52
N ARG A 10 -26.47 -36.76 -30.23
CA ARG A 10 -25.40 -35.80 -30.56
C ARG A 10 -24.25 -35.95 -29.55
N PRO A 11 -22.97 -35.93 -29.99
CA PRO A 11 -21.84 -36.03 -29.08
C PRO A 11 -21.71 -34.76 -28.21
N PRO A 12 -21.19 -34.87 -26.97
CA PRO A 12 -21.00 -33.73 -26.08
C PRO A 12 -19.97 -32.76 -26.68
N LYS A 13 -20.40 -31.52 -26.92
CA LYS A 13 -19.51 -30.43 -27.33
C LYS A 13 -18.49 -30.19 -26.20
N LYS A 14 -17.23 -30.54 -26.42
CA LYS A 14 -16.12 -30.19 -25.52
C LYS A 14 -16.10 -28.67 -25.35
N LYS A 15 -16.49 -28.19 -24.16
CA LYS A 15 -16.31 -26.79 -23.77
C LYS A 15 -14.81 -26.50 -23.82
N LYS A 16 -14.36 -25.70 -24.79
CA LYS A 16 -13.01 -25.14 -24.81
C LYS A 16 -12.87 -24.26 -23.57
N THR A 17 -12.25 -24.80 -22.53
CA THR A 17 -11.90 -24.07 -21.31
C THR A 17 -10.95 -22.95 -21.69
N ASN A 18 -11.41 -21.71 -21.57
CA ASN A 18 -10.63 -20.53 -21.89
C ASN A 18 -9.63 -20.28 -20.77
N LYS A 19 -8.46 -20.93 -20.84
CA LYS A 19 -7.35 -20.82 -19.87
C LYS A 19 -6.97 -19.38 -19.51
N LYS A 20 -7.24 -18.39 -20.38
CA LYS A 20 -6.94 -16.97 -20.08
C LYS A 20 -7.87 -16.39 -19.01
N ARG A 21 -9.12 -16.85 -18.90
CA ARG A 21 -10.05 -16.41 -17.86
C ARG A 21 -9.67 -16.96 -16.48
N ASP A 22 -9.14 -18.18 -16.44
CA ASP A 22 -8.73 -18.84 -15.20
C ASP A 22 -7.48 -18.17 -14.58
N VAL A 23 -6.53 -17.71 -15.40
CA VAL A 23 -5.35 -16.98 -14.92
C VAL A 23 -5.72 -15.63 -14.30
N TRP A 24 -6.68 -14.91 -14.88
CA TRP A 24 -7.17 -13.65 -14.33
C TRP A 24 -8.05 -13.83 -13.09
N ALA A 25 -8.85 -14.90 -13.05
CA ALA A 25 -9.62 -15.26 -11.86
C ALA A 25 -8.69 -15.65 -10.68
N ALA A 26 -7.59 -16.36 -10.95
CA ALA A 26 -6.58 -16.68 -9.94
C ALA A 26 -5.82 -15.43 -9.45
N ALA A 27 -5.52 -14.48 -10.34
CA ALA A 27 -4.92 -13.19 -9.98
C ALA A 27 -5.88 -12.26 -9.21
N GLN A 28 -7.20 -12.49 -9.29
CA GLN A 28 -8.22 -11.79 -8.50
C GLN A 28 -8.45 -12.38 -7.11
N GLN A 29 -7.84 -13.53 -6.79
CA GLN A 29 -7.83 -14.09 -5.42
C GLN A 29 -6.68 -13.56 -4.56
N CYS A 30 -6.12 -12.40 -4.93
CA CYS A 30 -5.19 -11.70 -4.06
C CYS A 30 -5.94 -11.18 -2.84
N LYS A 31 -5.77 -11.86 -1.70
CA LYS A 31 -6.21 -11.37 -0.39
C LYS A 31 -5.64 -9.97 -0.16
N SER A 32 -6.45 -9.07 0.36
CA SER A 32 -6.02 -7.78 0.86
C SER A 32 -5.04 -7.97 2.03
N LEU A 33 -4.21 -6.95 2.29
CA LEU A 33 -3.32 -6.98 3.45
C LEU A 33 -4.09 -7.21 4.75
N GLN A 34 -5.28 -6.61 4.91
CA GLN A 34 -6.12 -6.80 6.09
C GLN A 34 -6.51 -8.28 6.27
N GLU A 35 -7.00 -8.94 5.21
CA GLU A 35 -7.37 -10.36 5.26
C GLU A 35 -6.17 -11.26 5.61
N ILE A 36 -4.98 -10.94 5.09
CA ILE A 36 -3.75 -11.68 5.41
C ILE A 36 -3.36 -11.51 6.88
N LEU A 37 -3.53 -10.30 7.44
CA LEU A 37 -3.21 -10.01 8.84
C LEU A 37 -4.18 -10.70 9.81
N ASP A 38 -5.47 -10.75 9.47
CA ASP A 38 -6.49 -11.42 10.27
C ASP A 38 -6.30 -12.95 10.29
N GLU A 39 -5.96 -13.55 9.15
CA GLU A 39 -5.67 -14.98 9.02
C GLU A 39 -4.37 -15.39 9.74
N ALA A 40 -3.39 -14.49 9.81
CA ALA A 40 -2.10 -14.76 10.43
C ALA A 40 -2.15 -14.90 11.96
N GLN A 41 -3.26 -14.55 12.63
CA GLN A 41 -3.48 -14.76 14.07
C GLN A 41 -2.26 -14.43 14.95
N HIS A 42 -1.71 -13.22 14.77
CA HIS A 42 -0.46 -12.79 15.42
C HIS A 42 -0.45 -12.90 16.95
N HIS A 43 -1.61 -12.91 17.60
CA HIS A 43 -1.75 -13.10 19.05
C HIS A 43 -1.34 -14.49 19.55
N ASN A 44 -1.32 -15.51 18.69
CA ASN A 44 -0.91 -16.87 19.04
C ASN A 44 0.61 -17.05 19.06
N TYR A 45 1.35 -16.09 18.50
CA TYR A 45 2.81 -16.15 18.48
C TYR A 45 3.39 -15.65 19.81
N PRO A 46 4.47 -16.28 20.28
CA PRO A 46 5.16 -15.79 21.47
C PRO A 46 5.82 -14.42 21.18
N SER A 47 5.96 -13.61 22.23
CA SER A 47 6.37 -12.20 22.11
C SER A 47 7.76 -11.96 21.51
N TRP A 48 8.63 -12.98 21.47
CA TRP A 48 9.97 -12.89 20.89
C TRP A 48 9.98 -13.11 19.37
N VAL A 49 8.88 -13.59 18.77
CA VAL A 49 8.79 -13.79 17.32
C VAL A 49 8.38 -12.47 16.68
N PRO A 50 9.24 -11.87 15.82
CA PRO A 50 8.87 -10.66 15.12
C PRO A 50 7.78 -10.96 14.09
N THR A 51 6.80 -10.07 14.04
CA THR A 51 5.62 -10.15 13.19
C THR A 51 5.45 -8.82 12.47
N TYR A 52 4.62 -8.78 11.42
CA TYR A 52 4.36 -7.54 10.67
C TYR A 52 4.00 -6.35 11.58
N VAL A 53 3.26 -6.60 12.66
CA VAL A 53 2.82 -5.55 13.60
C VAL A 53 3.86 -5.25 14.68
N SER A 54 4.72 -6.21 15.06
CA SER A 54 5.67 -6.06 16.17
C SER A 54 7.08 -5.64 15.75
N VAL A 55 7.42 -5.74 14.46
CA VAL A 55 8.77 -5.44 13.93
C VAL A 55 9.10 -3.93 13.88
N ALA A 56 8.26 -3.07 14.45
CA ALA A 56 8.49 -1.63 14.49
C ALA A 56 9.84 -1.31 15.15
N ALA A 57 10.66 -0.53 14.45
CA ALA A 57 11.96 -0.12 14.96
C ALA A 57 11.80 0.76 16.21
N THR A 58 12.77 0.65 17.13
CA THR A 58 12.86 1.55 18.28
C THR A 58 13.11 3.00 17.83
N PRO A 59 12.73 4.01 18.64
CA PRO A 59 12.98 5.40 18.30
C PRO A 59 14.47 5.68 18.10
N SER A 60 14.79 6.66 17.25
CA SER A 60 16.17 7.07 16.97
C SER A 60 16.88 7.51 18.26
N ARG A 61 18.10 6.99 18.47
CA ARG A 61 19.01 7.44 19.54
C ARG A 61 19.71 8.76 19.21
N TYR A 62 19.69 9.20 17.95
CA TYR A 62 20.41 10.38 17.47
C TYR A 62 19.45 11.56 17.29
N PRO A 63 19.94 12.80 17.51
CA PRO A 63 19.13 14.00 17.34
C PRO A 63 18.68 14.17 15.88
N PRO A 64 17.48 14.73 15.65
CA PRO A 64 16.97 14.95 14.32
C PRO A 64 17.82 16.00 13.59
N ARG A 65 18.16 15.71 12.33
CA ARG A 65 18.84 16.65 11.45
C ARG A 65 17.84 17.68 10.92
N ARG A 66 18.27 18.93 10.82
CA ARG A 66 17.44 20.06 10.36
C ARG A 66 17.75 20.34 8.90
N PHE A 67 16.88 19.90 8.01
CA PHE A 67 17.00 20.14 6.57
C PHE A 67 15.97 21.14 6.09
N CYS A 68 16.34 21.92 5.08
CA CYS A 68 15.47 22.85 4.39
C CYS A 68 14.32 22.07 3.73
N SER A 69 13.08 22.42 4.05
CA SER A 69 11.91 21.77 3.47
C SER A 69 11.77 22.00 1.95
N VAL A 70 12.41 23.06 1.43
CA VAL A 70 12.33 23.45 0.01
C VAL A 70 13.50 22.88 -0.80
N SER A 71 14.74 23.04 -0.34
CA SER A 71 15.94 22.68 -1.10
C SER A 71 16.73 21.49 -0.55
N GLY A 72 16.36 20.93 0.61
CA GLY A 72 17.03 19.77 1.20
C GLY A 72 18.41 20.03 1.84
N VAL A 73 18.98 21.23 1.69
CA VAL A 73 20.26 21.63 2.33
C VAL A 73 20.09 21.85 3.84
N ALA A 74 21.19 22.06 4.58
CA ALA A 74 21.13 22.35 6.02
C ALA A 74 20.24 23.59 6.32
N GLY A 75 19.28 23.43 7.22
CA GLY A 75 18.35 24.48 7.63
C GLY A 75 19.03 25.52 8.52
N LYS A 76 19.00 26.79 8.11
CA LYS A 76 19.57 27.93 8.84
C LYS A 76 18.51 28.70 9.61
N TYR A 77 17.32 28.82 9.04
CA TYR A 77 16.20 29.58 9.58
C TYR A 77 15.02 28.66 9.89
N ARG A 78 14.14 29.09 10.79
CA ARG A 78 12.91 28.38 11.13
C ARG A 78 11.71 29.29 10.86
N CYS A 79 10.74 28.80 10.11
CA CYS A 79 9.49 29.51 9.86
C CYS A 79 8.68 29.59 11.17
N PRO A 80 8.22 30.77 11.63
CA PRO A 80 7.45 30.88 12.86
C PRO A 80 6.02 30.34 12.73
N VAL A 81 5.50 30.20 11.50
CA VAL A 81 4.12 29.75 11.23
C VAL A 81 4.03 28.23 11.19
N THR A 82 4.86 27.55 10.37
CA THR A 82 4.82 26.07 10.25
C THR A 82 5.85 25.35 11.10
N GLY A 83 6.88 26.05 11.57
CA GLY A 83 8.02 25.45 12.24
C GLY A 83 9.04 24.78 11.31
N ASP A 84 8.86 24.85 9.98
CA ASP A 84 9.78 24.28 8.99
C ASP A 84 11.14 24.97 8.98
N TYR A 85 12.18 24.20 8.65
CA TYR A 85 13.51 24.75 8.45
C TYR A 85 13.75 25.19 7.01
N LEU A 86 14.51 26.27 6.82
CA LEU A 86 14.80 26.90 5.54
C LEU A 86 16.29 27.20 5.42
N GLY A 87 16.87 26.94 4.24
CA GLY A 87 18.31 27.07 3.99
C GLY A 87 18.74 28.47 3.51
N SER A 88 17.85 29.21 2.86
CA SER A 88 18.10 30.53 2.27
C SER A 88 16.83 31.39 2.31
N LEU A 89 16.98 32.68 1.99
CA LEU A 89 15.84 33.60 1.88
C LEU A 89 14.96 33.27 0.66
N ASP A 90 15.55 32.82 -0.45
CA ASP A 90 14.80 32.35 -1.63
C ASP A 90 13.96 31.11 -1.29
N ALA A 91 14.49 30.21 -0.46
CA ALA A 91 13.70 29.09 0.04
C ALA A 91 12.51 29.58 0.88
N TYR A 92 12.64 30.70 1.60
CA TYR A 92 11.53 31.29 2.35
C TYR A 92 10.45 31.89 1.43
N THR A 93 10.82 32.56 0.34
CA THR A 93 9.82 33.10 -0.61
C THR A 93 9.01 31.97 -1.25
N THR A 94 9.69 30.91 -1.75
CA THR A 94 9.01 29.72 -2.27
C THR A 94 8.17 29.01 -1.21
N HIS A 95 8.68 28.88 0.01
CA HIS A 95 7.93 28.30 1.14
C HIS A 95 6.66 29.11 1.43
N ARG A 96 6.74 30.44 1.43
CA ARG A 96 5.57 31.31 1.65
C ARG A 96 4.52 31.16 0.56
N GLU A 97 4.93 31.03 -0.70
CA GLU A 97 4.01 30.86 -1.81
C GLU A 97 3.35 29.48 -1.86
N THR A 98 4.08 28.41 -1.52
CA THR A 98 3.63 27.02 -1.75
C THR A 98 3.18 26.28 -0.49
N ARG A 99 3.78 26.59 0.67
CA ARG A 99 3.59 25.84 1.93
C ARG A 99 2.84 26.62 3.01
N LEU A 100 2.70 27.94 2.88
CA LEU A 100 1.89 28.75 3.79
C LEU A 100 0.48 29.05 3.25
N LYS A 101 0.08 28.45 2.11
CA LYS A 101 -1.27 28.62 1.56
C LYS A 101 -2.33 28.13 2.55
N GLY A 102 -3.21 29.04 2.98
CA GLY A 102 -4.31 28.73 3.90
C GLY A 102 -3.99 28.86 5.40
N LEU A 103 -2.74 29.17 5.76
CA LEU A 103 -2.35 29.58 7.11
C LEU A 103 -2.19 31.10 7.26
N ILE A 104 -2.26 31.82 6.15
CA ILE A 104 -2.24 33.28 5.99
C ILE A 104 -3.34 33.61 4.99
#